data_AF-F0W2A9-F1
#
_entry.id   AF-F0W2A9-F1
#
_cell.length_a   1.000
_cell.length_b   1.000
_cell.length_c   1.000
_cell.angle_alpha   90.00
_cell.angle_beta   90.00
_cell.angle_gamma   90.00
#
_symmetry.space_group_name_H-M   'P 1'
#
loop_
_entity.id
_entity.type
_entity.pdbx_description
1 polymer ?
#
loop_
_entity_poly.entity_id
_entity_poly.type
_entity_poly.pdbx_seq_one_letter_code
_entity_poly.pdbx_strand_id
1 'polypeptide(L)'
;MVTGQYAAPYMVDNLSSQRDYLLHEVGLSNCQVGIVLTKHPQLMTHCLDPIKSRIRFLESYNYSKGEICKMIQACPEILASSIDTMSAKLVVLGSIFGREAALSTFCKYPRIIMYNSSALQKSFDFLLDTVKLPVKEIQPLIVMRNVERIILPRFNHLRSLNVPDSYFRRRFWIQSSDAQFINQFPDYRPLPKSQRKPCVHPSSASKSVESGQFSTNTSSSLTTIN
;
A
#
# COMPACT_ATOMS: atom_id res chain seq x y z
N MET A 1 30.10 44.31 22.13
CA MET A 1 30.28 42.85 22.10
C MET A 1 29.06 42.24 22.77
N VAL A 2 28.09 41.75 21.98
CA VAL A 2 26.87 41.12 22.51
C VAL A 2 26.87 39.66 22.08
N THR A 3 26.63 38.84 23.09
CA THR A 3 26.68 37.39 23.24
C THR A 3 26.09 36.59 22.07
N GLY A 4 26.85 35.56 21.67
CA GLY A 4 26.47 34.60 20.64
C GLY A 4 25.31 33.68 21.04
N GLN A 5 24.52 33.38 20.03
CA GLN A 5 23.84 32.11 19.76
C GLN A 5 23.08 31.46 20.93
N TYR A 6 21.80 31.83 21.04
CA TYR A 6 20.76 30.92 21.50
C TYR A 6 20.57 29.80 20.47
N ALA A 7 21.41 28.77 20.54
CA ALA A 7 21.10 27.48 19.94
C ALA A 7 20.13 26.75 20.89
N ALA A 8 18.87 26.69 20.48
CA ALA A 8 17.80 25.95 21.14
C ALA A 8 18.22 24.50 21.53
N PRO A 9 18.21 24.12 22.82
CA PRO A 9 18.60 22.79 23.29
C PRO A 9 17.70 21.64 22.78
N TYR A 10 16.50 21.94 22.30
CA TYR A 10 15.47 20.95 21.98
C TYR A 10 15.60 20.29 20.59
N MET A 11 16.61 20.64 19.80
CA MET A 11 16.76 20.10 18.43
C MET A 11 17.81 18.97 18.30
N VAL A 12 18.73 18.81 19.25
CA VAL A 12 19.81 17.82 19.12
C VAL A 12 19.42 16.46 19.72
N ASP A 13 18.50 16.42 20.68
CA ASP A 13 18.11 15.19 21.39
C ASP A 13 16.97 14.39 20.72
N ASN A 14 16.43 14.88 19.59
CA ASN A 14 15.32 14.22 18.87
C ASN A 14 15.76 13.48 17.59
N LEU A 15 17.04 13.51 17.19
CA LEU A 15 17.52 12.71 16.04
C LEU A 15 17.87 11.27 16.45
N SER A 16 18.08 11.03 17.74
CA SER A 16 18.45 9.72 18.32
C SER A 16 17.24 8.85 18.65
N SER A 17 16.14 9.42 19.18
CA SER A 17 15.03 8.66 19.78
C SER A 17 14.34 7.66 18.83
N GLN A 18 14.05 8.05 17.59
CA GLN A 18 13.40 7.18 16.58
C GLN A 18 14.39 6.11 16.11
N ARG A 19 15.64 6.49 15.87
CA ARG A 19 16.70 5.57 15.46
C ARG A 19 16.92 4.51 16.53
N ASP A 20 17.07 4.94 17.78
CA ASP A 20 17.33 4.08 18.92
C ASP A 20 16.13 3.17 19.20
N TYR A 21 14.90 3.67 19.03
CA TYR A 21 13.70 2.84 19.07
C TYR A 21 13.70 1.74 17.98
N LEU A 22 14.02 2.10 16.72
CA LEU A 22 14.10 1.10 15.64
C LEU A 22 15.21 0.07 15.89
N LEU A 23 16.34 0.48 16.47
CA LEU A 23 17.46 -0.40 16.79
C LEU A 23 17.13 -1.35 17.94
N HIS A 24 16.68 -0.82 19.07
CA HIS A 24 16.62 -1.55 20.33
C HIS A 24 15.24 -2.18 20.60
N GLU A 25 14.16 -1.49 20.29
CA GLU A 25 12.80 -1.97 20.60
C GLU A 25 12.23 -2.83 19.47
N VAL A 26 12.37 -2.35 18.22
CA VAL A 26 11.91 -3.08 17.03
C VAL A 26 12.89 -4.20 16.66
N GLY A 27 14.18 -3.98 16.86
CA GLY A 27 15.24 -4.96 16.59
C GLY A 27 15.81 -4.91 15.18
N LEU A 28 15.81 -3.73 14.54
CA LEU A 28 16.54 -3.54 13.29
C LEU A 28 18.05 -3.47 13.57
N SER A 29 18.86 -4.02 12.68
CA SER A 29 20.31 -3.78 12.70
C SER A 29 20.66 -2.35 12.27
N ASN A 30 21.84 -1.87 12.67
CA ASN A 30 22.37 -0.57 12.21
C ASN A 30 22.33 -0.40 10.68
N CYS A 31 22.66 -1.45 9.93
CA CYS A 31 22.58 -1.44 8.47
C CYS A 31 21.14 -1.28 7.97
N GLN A 32 20.18 -1.98 8.58
CA GLN A 32 18.77 -1.87 8.22
C GLN A 32 18.21 -0.49 8.52
N VAL A 33 18.55 0.10 9.67
CA VAL A 33 18.14 1.46 10.01
C VAL A 33 18.73 2.47 9.02
N GLY A 34 20.00 2.33 8.65
CA GLY A 34 20.60 3.16 7.61
C GLY A 34 19.84 3.10 6.27
N ILE A 35 19.43 1.89 5.85
CA ILE A 35 18.61 1.70 4.64
C ILE A 35 17.24 2.38 4.77
N VAL A 36 16.58 2.23 5.92
CA VAL A 36 15.26 2.81 6.20
C VAL A 36 15.32 4.34 6.13
N LEU A 37 16.29 4.95 6.81
CA LEU A 37 16.45 6.41 6.86
C LEU A 37 16.91 7.00 5.53
N THR A 38 17.70 6.26 4.75
CA THR A 38 18.08 6.68 3.39
C THR A 38 16.87 6.68 2.45
N LYS A 39 15.99 5.68 2.55
CA LYS A 39 14.78 5.59 1.73
C LYS A 39 13.68 6.55 2.16
N HIS A 40 13.58 6.84 3.46
CA HIS A 40 12.53 7.68 4.02
C HIS A 40 13.07 8.61 5.11
N PRO A 41 13.81 9.67 4.72
CA PRO A 41 14.46 10.57 5.67
C PRO A 41 13.45 11.34 6.53
N GLN A 42 12.20 11.51 6.06
CA GLN A 42 11.14 12.16 6.83
C GLN A 42 10.80 11.43 8.13
N LEU A 43 11.14 10.13 8.27
CA LEU A 43 10.93 9.35 9.49
C LEU A 43 11.53 10.00 10.74
N MET A 44 12.65 10.72 10.58
CA MET A 44 13.32 11.41 11.69
C MET A 44 12.54 12.62 12.20
N THR A 45 11.63 13.16 11.40
CA THR A 45 10.78 14.30 11.77
C THR A 45 9.44 13.86 12.37
N HIS A 46 9.09 12.58 12.27
CA HIS A 46 7.84 12.06 12.83
C HIS A 46 7.93 11.90 14.35
N CYS A 47 6.82 12.20 15.04
CA CYS A 47 6.66 11.86 16.44
C CYS A 47 6.80 10.34 16.65
N LEU A 48 7.40 9.95 17.76
CA LEU A 48 7.68 8.54 18.07
C LEU A 48 6.42 7.73 18.41
N ASP A 49 5.43 8.34 19.06
CA ASP A 49 4.22 7.62 19.51
C ASP A 49 3.39 7.04 18.36
N PRO A 50 3.13 7.77 17.25
CA PRO A 50 2.53 7.17 16.07
C PRO A 50 3.32 5.98 15.49
N ILE A 51 4.66 6.03 15.51
CA ILE A 51 5.51 4.92 15.03
C ILE A 51 5.31 3.69 15.92
N LYS A 52 5.35 3.87 17.24
CA LYS A 52 5.08 2.81 18.23
C LYS A 52 3.71 2.16 18.02
N SER A 53 2.67 2.98 17.86
CA SER A 53 1.30 2.50 17.64
C SER A 53 1.16 1.70 16.34
N ARG A 54 1.84 2.12 15.26
CA ARG A 54 1.85 1.38 13.98
C ARG A 54 2.55 0.03 14.11
N ILE A 55 3.63 -0.07 14.87
CA ILE A 55 4.32 -1.35 15.11
C ILE A 55 3.46 -2.27 15.96
N ARG A 56 2.86 -1.78 17.06
CA ARG A 56 1.92 -2.58 17.86
C ARG A 56 0.72 -3.08 17.05
N PHE A 57 0.24 -2.25 16.13
CA PHE A 57 -0.79 -2.68 15.18
C PHE A 57 -0.31 -3.87 14.34
N LEU A 58 0.90 -3.85 13.78
CA LEU A 58 1.45 -4.99 13.04
C LEU A 58 1.60 -6.23 13.95
N GLU A 59 2.09 -6.06 15.17
CA GLU A 59 2.20 -7.16 16.15
C GLU A 59 0.83 -7.79 16.47
N SER A 60 -0.26 -6.99 16.50
CA SER A 60 -1.62 -7.48 16.74
C SER A 60 -2.15 -8.43 15.65
N TYR A 61 -1.52 -8.44 14.47
CA TYR A 61 -1.80 -9.38 13.38
C TYR A 61 -0.89 -10.62 13.42
N ASN A 62 -0.18 -10.85 14.52
CA ASN A 62 0.73 -11.97 14.75
C ASN A 62 1.96 -12.01 13.81
N TYR A 63 2.37 -10.88 13.24
CA TYR A 63 3.66 -10.83 12.55
C TYR A 63 4.79 -10.95 13.58
N SER A 64 5.77 -11.80 13.28
CA SER A 64 6.98 -11.90 14.08
C SER A 64 7.82 -10.62 13.98
N LYS A 65 8.66 -10.35 14.99
CA LYS A 65 9.59 -9.22 14.95
C LYS A 65 10.46 -9.22 13.68
N GLY A 66 10.93 -10.40 13.26
CA GLY A 66 11.73 -10.54 12.04
C GLY A 66 10.97 -10.19 10.76
N GLU A 67 9.67 -10.51 10.67
CA GLU A 67 8.81 -10.11 9.56
C GLU A 67 8.58 -8.61 9.55
N ILE A 68 8.28 -8.01 10.70
CA ILE A 68 8.09 -6.56 10.85
C ILE A 68 9.37 -5.81 10.42
N CYS A 69 10.55 -6.25 10.86
CA CYS A 69 11.83 -5.66 10.43
C CYS A 69 12.02 -5.72 8.91
N LYS A 70 11.71 -6.86 8.28
CA LYS A 70 11.78 -7.02 6.81
C LYS A 70 10.78 -6.11 6.11
N MET A 71 9.56 -5.98 6.64
CA MET A 71 8.52 -5.12 6.07
C MET A 71 8.97 -3.65 6.08
N ILE A 72 9.46 -3.17 7.23
CA ILE A 72 9.94 -1.79 7.41
C ILE A 72 11.14 -1.52 6.48
N GLN A 73 12.11 -2.43 6.40
CA GLN A 73 13.27 -2.27 5.51
C GLN A 73 12.86 -2.19 4.03
N ALA A 74 11.87 -2.99 3.62
CA ALA A 74 11.39 -3.05 2.25
C ALA A 74 10.56 -1.80 1.87
N CYS A 75 9.73 -1.31 2.79
CA CYS A 75 8.85 -0.16 2.59
C CYS A 75 8.69 0.65 3.88
N PRO A 76 9.61 1.60 4.17
CA PRO A 76 9.53 2.45 5.35
C PRO A 76 8.23 3.25 5.47
N GLU A 77 7.57 3.52 4.35
CA GLU A 77 6.29 4.24 4.27
C GLU A 77 5.18 3.56 5.09
N ILE A 78 5.32 2.29 5.44
CA ILE A 78 4.41 1.60 6.37
C ILE A 78 4.40 2.29 7.76
N LEU A 79 5.54 2.84 8.18
CA LEU A 79 5.68 3.58 9.43
C LEU A 79 5.18 5.04 9.32
N ALA A 80 4.91 5.54 8.12
CA ALA A 80 4.31 6.85 7.89
C ALA A 80 2.79 6.75 7.64
N SER A 81 2.32 5.61 7.16
CA SER A 81 0.91 5.35 6.85
C SER A 81 0.06 5.28 8.13
N SER A 82 -1.18 5.75 8.08
CA SER A 82 -2.09 5.62 9.23
C SER A 82 -2.48 4.16 9.47
N ILE A 83 -2.84 3.84 10.71
CA ILE A 83 -3.39 2.52 11.07
C ILE A 83 -4.64 2.23 10.24
N ASP A 84 -5.51 3.23 10.05
CA ASP A 84 -6.72 3.09 9.22
C ASP A 84 -6.39 2.71 7.77
N THR A 85 -5.32 3.29 7.21
CA THR A 85 -4.87 2.95 5.85
C THR A 85 -4.39 1.51 5.77
N MET A 86 -3.63 1.04 6.76
CA MET A 86 -3.16 -0.35 6.82
C MET A 86 -4.32 -1.33 7.02
N SER A 87 -5.24 -1.01 7.94
CA SER A 87 -6.44 -1.80 8.19
C SER A 87 -7.31 -1.91 6.95
N ALA A 88 -7.64 -0.79 6.30
CA ALA A 88 -8.39 -0.77 5.06
C ALA A 88 -7.72 -1.58 3.95
N LYS A 89 -6.37 -1.55 3.89
CA LYS A 89 -5.61 -2.37 2.93
C LYS A 89 -5.79 -3.86 3.19
N LEU A 90 -5.68 -4.28 4.45
CA LEU A 90 -5.86 -5.68 4.85
C LEU A 90 -7.28 -6.16 4.58
N VAL A 91 -8.30 -5.32 4.81
CA VAL A 91 -9.69 -5.65 4.49
C VAL A 91 -9.87 -5.92 3.00
N VAL A 92 -9.40 -5.00 2.14
CA VAL A 92 -9.50 -5.16 0.67
C VAL A 92 -8.77 -6.41 0.20
N LEU A 93 -7.57 -6.67 0.70
CA LEU A 93 -6.83 -7.89 0.36
C LEU A 93 -7.53 -9.14 0.88
N GLY A 94 -8.16 -9.08 2.05
CA GLY A 94 -8.96 -10.15 2.62
C GLY A 94 -10.18 -10.49 1.78
N SER A 95 -10.86 -9.48 1.21
CA SER A 95 -11.97 -9.69 0.29
C SER A 95 -11.52 -10.32 -1.03
N ILE A 96 -10.33 -9.98 -1.53
CA ILE A 96 -9.81 -10.47 -2.82
C ILE A 96 -9.22 -11.88 -2.71
N PHE A 97 -8.40 -12.15 -1.68
CA PHE A 97 -7.59 -13.36 -1.58
C PHE A 97 -7.91 -14.24 -0.36
N GLY A 98 -8.77 -13.78 0.55
CA GLY A 98 -8.97 -14.39 1.86
C GLY A 98 -7.98 -13.87 2.91
N ARG A 99 -8.35 -14.01 4.18
CA ARG A 99 -7.62 -13.43 5.34
C ARG A 99 -6.15 -13.86 5.40
N GLU A 100 -5.88 -15.16 5.38
CA GLU A 100 -4.51 -15.67 5.51
C GLU A 100 -3.60 -15.24 4.34
N ALA A 101 -4.13 -15.29 3.12
CA ALA A 101 -3.41 -14.83 1.94
C ALA A 101 -3.17 -13.32 1.99
N ALA A 102 -4.10 -12.53 2.53
CA ALA A 102 -3.95 -11.09 2.71
C ALA A 102 -2.80 -10.76 3.67
N LEU A 103 -2.72 -11.44 4.83
CA LEU A 103 -1.64 -11.24 5.79
C LEU A 103 -0.28 -11.63 5.19
N SER A 104 -0.21 -12.81 4.57
CA SER A 104 1.01 -13.26 3.89
C SER A 104 1.45 -12.29 2.79
N THR A 105 0.50 -11.75 2.03
CA THR A 105 0.73 -10.78 0.96
C THR A 105 1.27 -9.46 1.51
N PHE A 106 0.64 -8.94 2.56
CA PHE A 106 1.01 -7.67 3.16
C PHE A 106 2.43 -7.72 3.75
N CYS A 107 2.80 -8.85 4.38
CA CYS A 107 4.16 -9.08 4.85
C CYS A 107 5.18 -9.19 3.71
N LYS A 108 4.86 -9.93 2.64
CA LYS A 108 5.80 -10.15 1.51
C LYS A 108 5.96 -8.91 0.63
N TYR A 109 4.91 -8.11 0.48
CA TYR A 109 4.86 -6.96 -0.41
C TYR A 109 4.30 -5.73 0.31
N PRO A 110 5.00 -5.20 1.33
CA PRO A 110 4.50 -4.09 2.16
C PRO A 110 4.22 -2.82 1.35
N ARG A 111 4.89 -2.66 0.20
CA ARG A 111 4.64 -1.57 -0.78
C ARG A 111 3.19 -1.53 -1.29
N ILE A 112 2.41 -2.60 -1.14
CA ILE A 112 0.99 -2.63 -1.49
C ILE A 112 0.17 -1.55 -0.76
N ILE A 113 0.65 -1.07 0.39
CA ILE A 113 0.04 0.05 1.13
C ILE A 113 -0.07 1.32 0.29
N MET A 114 0.89 1.55 -0.62
CA MET A 114 0.96 2.74 -1.47
C MET A 114 0.00 2.70 -2.67
N TYR A 115 -0.67 1.57 -2.90
CA TYR A 115 -1.58 1.42 -4.03
C TYR A 115 -2.97 1.86 -3.66
N ASN A 116 -3.72 2.40 -4.63
CA ASN A 116 -5.12 2.72 -4.43
C ASN A 116 -5.94 1.42 -4.30
N SER A 117 -6.72 1.29 -3.24
CA SER A 117 -7.57 0.12 -2.98
C SER A 117 -8.55 -0.18 -4.13
N SER A 118 -9.20 0.85 -4.68
CA SER A 118 -10.11 0.69 -5.82
C SER A 118 -9.38 0.22 -7.08
N ALA A 119 -8.13 0.62 -7.28
CA ALA A 119 -7.32 0.18 -8.41
C ALA A 119 -6.91 -1.29 -8.28
N LEU A 120 -6.61 -1.75 -7.06
CA LEU A 120 -6.35 -3.17 -6.78
C LEU A 120 -7.59 -4.01 -7.10
N GLN A 121 -8.77 -3.59 -6.61
CA GLN A 121 -10.03 -4.28 -6.89
C GLN A 121 -10.31 -4.35 -8.39
N LYS A 122 -10.25 -3.20 -9.10
CA LYS A 122 -10.41 -3.15 -10.56
C LYS A 122 -9.45 -4.07 -11.30
N SER A 123 -8.21 -4.19 -10.83
CA SER A 123 -7.25 -5.12 -11.43
C SER A 123 -7.61 -6.57 -11.19
N PHE A 124 -8.10 -6.90 -10.01
CA PHE A 124 -8.54 -8.25 -9.72
C PHE A 124 -9.76 -8.62 -10.56
N ASP A 125 -10.79 -7.77 -10.57
CA ASP A 125 -12.03 -7.98 -11.33
C ASP A 125 -11.74 -8.13 -12.83
N PHE A 126 -10.86 -7.31 -13.39
CA PHE A 126 -10.46 -7.45 -14.80
C PHE A 126 -9.81 -8.80 -15.10
N LEU A 127 -8.93 -9.29 -14.23
CA LEU A 127 -8.25 -10.58 -14.41
C LEU A 127 -9.21 -11.77 -14.27
N LEU A 128 -10.18 -11.67 -13.35
CA LEU A 128 -11.18 -12.70 -13.13
C LEU A 128 -12.25 -12.70 -14.24
N ASP A 129 -12.83 -11.54 -14.54
CA ASP A 129 -14.01 -11.44 -15.39
C ASP A 129 -13.67 -11.34 -16.87
N THR A 130 -12.59 -10.63 -17.23
CA THR A 130 -12.20 -10.41 -18.63
C THR A 130 -11.16 -11.41 -19.09
N VAL A 131 -10.10 -11.63 -18.29
CA VAL A 131 -9.04 -12.59 -18.65
C VAL A 131 -9.42 -14.04 -18.33
N LYS A 132 -10.45 -14.25 -17.49
CA LYS A 132 -10.93 -15.58 -17.05
C LYS A 132 -9.87 -16.41 -16.34
N LEU A 133 -8.98 -15.76 -15.58
CA LEU A 133 -8.00 -16.46 -14.77
C LEU A 133 -8.65 -17.00 -13.49
N PRO A 134 -8.34 -18.25 -13.09
CA PRO A 134 -8.83 -18.78 -11.83
C PRO A 134 -8.18 -18.03 -10.66
N VAL A 135 -8.94 -17.76 -9.59
CA VAL A 135 -8.50 -16.96 -8.42
C VAL A 135 -7.15 -17.44 -7.87
N LYS A 136 -6.93 -18.76 -7.81
CA LYS A 136 -5.67 -19.38 -7.36
C LYS A 136 -4.42 -19.00 -8.17
N GLU A 137 -4.58 -18.62 -9.44
CA GLU A 137 -3.48 -18.20 -10.31
C GLU A 137 -3.22 -16.69 -10.23
N ILE A 138 -4.20 -15.91 -9.76
CA ILE A 138 -4.09 -14.47 -9.59
C ILE A 138 -3.27 -14.19 -8.33
N GLN A 139 -2.01 -13.81 -8.53
CA GLN A 139 -1.14 -13.44 -7.43
C GLN A 139 -1.19 -11.94 -7.12
N PRO A 140 -0.88 -11.55 -5.87
CA PRO A 140 -0.88 -10.16 -5.45
C PRO A 140 -0.04 -9.22 -6.33
N LEU A 141 1.16 -9.66 -6.74
CA LEU A 141 2.05 -8.87 -7.60
C LEU A 141 1.45 -8.52 -8.96
N ILE A 142 0.50 -9.33 -9.46
CA ILE A 142 -0.19 -9.09 -10.72
C ILE A 142 -1.25 -8.01 -10.51
N VAL A 143 -2.04 -8.12 -9.44
CA VAL A 143 -3.09 -7.17 -9.06
C VAL A 143 -2.53 -5.77 -8.73
N MET A 144 -1.28 -5.69 -8.30
CA MET A 144 -0.56 -4.43 -8.12
C MET A 144 -0.23 -3.70 -9.44
N ARG A 145 -0.47 -4.30 -10.61
CA ARG A 145 -0.22 -3.62 -11.90
C ARG A 145 -1.45 -2.80 -12.31
N ASN A 146 -1.18 -1.62 -12.86
CA ASN A 146 -2.26 -0.73 -13.31
C ASN A 146 -2.94 -1.31 -14.54
N VAL A 147 -4.27 -1.47 -14.47
CA VAL A 147 -5.09 -2.05 -15.54
C VAL A 147 -5.00 -1.23 -16.80
N GLU A 148 -5.39 0.05 -16.73
CA GLU A 148 -5.48 0.94 -17.88
C GLU A 148 -4.13 1.13 -18.57
N ARG A 149 -3.04 1.18 -17.79
CA ARG A 149 -1.70 1.46 -18.30
C ARG A 149 -0.96 0.24 -18.83
N ILE A 150 -1.07 -0.90 -18.16
CA ILE A 150 -0.24 -2.08 -18.45
C ILE A 150 -1.11 -3.24 -18.90
N ILE A 151 -2.06 -3.67 -18.05
CA ILE A 151 -2.74 -4.96 -18.25
C ILE A 151 -3.63 -4.90 -19.51
N LEU A 152 -4.51 -3.90 -19.60
CA LEU A 152 -5.48 -3.79 -20.69
C LEU A 152 -4.81 -3.60 -22.07
N PRO A 153 -3.84 -2.68 -22.26
CA PRO A 153 -3.19 -2.53 -23.57
C PRO A 153 -2.47 -3.79 -24.04
N ARG A 154 -1.76 -4.49 -23.13
CA ARG A 154 -1.07 -5.73 -23.46
C ARG A 154 -2.05 -6.87 -23.72
N PHE A 155 -3.12 -6.96 -22.93
CA PHE A 155 -4.18 -7.94 -23.15
C PHE A 155 -4.83 -7.78 -24.53
N ASN A 156 -5.23 -6.56 -24.89
CA ASN A 156 -5.83 -6.27 -26.20
C ASN A 156 -4.88 -6.60 -27.36
N HIS A 157 -3.60 -6.25 -27.23
CA HIS A 157 -2.60 -6.59 -28.23
C HIS A 157 -2.44 -8.11 -28.39
N LEU A 158 -2.29 -8.85 -27.30
CA LEU A 158 -2.19 -10.31 -27.34
C LEU A 158 -3.46 -10.96 -27.92
N ARG A 159 -4.64 -10.41 -27.62
CA ARG A 159 -5.90 -10.84 -28.23
C ARG A 159 -5.94 -10.59 -29.73
N SER A 160 -5.43 -9.45 -30.22
CA SER A 160 -5.33 -9.20 -31.67
C SER A 160 -4.38 -10.17 -32.39
N LEU A 161 -3.42 -10.76 -31.68
CA LEU A 161 -2.53 -11.80 -32.19
C LEU A 161 -3.12 -13.21 -32.10
N ASN A 162 -4.37 -13.36 -31.63
CA ASN A 162 -5.06 -14.64 -31.46
C ASN A 162 -4.29 -15.66 -30.61
N VAL A 163 -3.56 -15.20 -29.58
CA VAL A 163 -2.87 -16.12 -28.68
C VAL A 163 -3.88 -16.98 -27.90
N PRO A 164 -3.57 -18.26 -27.63
CA PRO A 164 -4.47 -19.13 -26.88
C PRO A 164 -4.64 -18.64 -25.44
N ASP A 165 -5.79 -18.92 -24.84
CA ASP A 165 -6.12 -18.49 -23.46
C ASP A 165 -5.10 -19.00 -22.42
N SER A 166 -4.49 -20.16 -22.68
CA SER A 166 -3.43 -20.73 -21.85
C SER A 166 -2.20 -19.81 -21.73
N TYR A 167 -1.97 -18.93 -22.70
CA TYR A 167 -0.88 -17.95 -22.65
C TYR A 167 -1.06 -16.95 -21.51
N PHE A 168 -2.29 -16.55 -21.19
CA PHE A 168 -2.56 -15.55 -20.16
C PHE A 168 -2.25 -16.03 -18.74
N ARG A 169 -2.12 -17.36 -18.54
CA ARG A 169 -1.63 -17.96 -17.28
C ARG A 169 -0.16 -17.67 -17.03
N ARG A 170 0.61 -17.32 -18.07
CA ARG A 170 2.02 -16.93 -17.93
C ARG A 170 2.09 -15.54 -17.32
N ARG A 171 3.04 -15.35 -16.39
CA ARG A 171 3.21 -14.05 -15.72
C ARG A 171 3.93 -13.02 -16.58
N PHE A 172 4.66 -13.46 -17.61
CA PHE A 172 5.53 -12.62 -18.42
C PHE A 172 4.81 -11.38 -18.96
N TRP A 173 3.63 -11.53 -19.55
CA TRP A 173 2.97 -10.41 -20.21
C TRP A 173 2.52 -9.29 -19.26
N ILE A 174 2.35 -9.57 -17.97
CA ILE A 174 2.03 -8.54 -16.95
C ILE A 174 3.28 -8.07 -16.20
N GLN A 175 4.18 -8.98 -15.85
CA GLN A 175 5.31 -8.68 -14.96
C GLN A 175 6.56 -8.17 -15.69
N SER A 176 6.71 -8.46 -16.98
CA SER A 176 7.83 -7.97 -17.78
C SER A 176 7.81 -6.44 -17.91
N SER A 177 9.01 -5.85 -17.99
CA SER A 177 9.15 -4.42 -18.32
C SER A 177 8.59 -4.12 -19.72
N ASP A 178 8.28 -2.85 -20.01
CA ASP A 178 7.83 -2.46 -21.36
C ASP A 178 8.89 -2.82 -22.41
N ALA A 179 10.18 -2.62 -22.11
CA ALA A 179 11.28 -3.00 -23.01
C ALA A 179 11.29 -4.51 -23.31
N GLN A 180 11.20 -5.35 -22.29
CA GLN A 180 11.15 -6.81 -22.49
C GLN A 180 9.91 -7.24 -23.27
N PHE A 181 8.75 -6.63 -22.99
CA PHE A 181 7.52 -6.94 -23.70
C PHE A 181 7.60 -6.52 -25.18
N ILE A 182 8.14 -5.33 -25.47
CA ILE A 182 8.36 -4.83 -26.83
C ILE A 182 9.38 -5.70 -27.58
N ASN A 183 10.44 -6.16 -26.92
CA ASN A 183 11.42 -7.06 -27.57
C ASN A 183 10.77 -8.37 -28.04
N GLN A 184 9.79 -8.89 -27.29
CA GLN A 184 9.04 -10.07 -27.71
C GLN A 184 7.92 -9.75 -28.70
N PHE A 185 7.33 -8.55 -28.62
CA PHE A 185 6.24 -8.08 -29.47
C PHE A 185 6.59 -6.71 -30.08
N PRO A 186 7.41 -6.66 -31.15
CA PRO A 186 7.93 -5.40 -31.70
C PRO A 186 6.86 -4.44 -32.21
N ASP A 187 5.67 -4.95 -32.55
CA ASP A 187 4.53 -4.15 -33.02
C ASP A 187 3.72 -3.52 -31.88
N TYR A 188 3.96 -3.94 -30.63
CA TYR A 188 3.30 -3.35 -29.49
C TYR A 188 3.75 -1.89 -29.28
N ARG A 189 2.79 -1.02 -28.98
CA ARG A 189 3.03 0.38 -28.63
C ARG A 189 2.42 0.66 -27.25
N PRO A 190 3.23 0.92 -26.21
CA PRO A 190 2.71 1.26 -24.89
C PRO A 190 2.06 2.66 -24.89
N LEU A 191 1.12 2.88 -23.98
CA LEU A 191 0.45 4.18 -23.88
C LEU A 191 1.45 5.32 -23.59
N PRO A 192 1.40 6.43 -24.36
CA PRO A 192 2.23 7.60 -24.16
C PRO A 192 2.09 8.16 -22.75
N LYS A 193 3.17 8.73 -22.18
CA LYS A 193 3.14 9.32 -20.84
C LYS A 193 2.08 10.41 -20.68
N SER A 194 1.81 11.17 -21.74
CA SER A 194 0.80 12.23 -21.80
C SER A 194 -0.64 11.73 -21.63
N GLN A 195 -0.92 10.48 -22.00
CA GLN A 195 -2.25 9.87 -21.91
C GLN A 195 -2.45 9.05 -20.63
N ARG A 196 -1.43 9.01 -19.74
CA ARG A 196 -1.53 8.30 -18.46
C ARG A 196 -2.23 9.23 -17.46
N LYS A 197 -3.35 8.77 -16.88
CA LYS A 197 -3.96 9.48 -15.74
C LYS A 197 -2.90 9.68 -14.64
N PRO A 198 -2.74 10.90 -14.10
CA PRO A 198 -1.80 11.14 -13.01
C PRO A 198 -2.15 10.25 -11.80
N CYS A 199 -1.12 9.78 -11.09
CA CYS A 199 -1.33 9.20 -9.77
C CYS A 199 -1.88 10.31 -8.86
N VAL A 200 -3.16 10.23 -8.51
CA VAL A 200 -3.75 11.09 -7.48
C VAL A 200 -3.14 10.63 -6.15
N HIS A 201 -2.09 11.33 -5.70
CA HIS A 201 -1.67 11.25 -4.31
C HIS A 201 -2.80 11.85 -3.47
N PRO A 202 -3.24 11.21 -2.37
CA PRO A 202 -4.18 11.84 -1.46
C PRO A 202 -3.47 13.06 -0.86
N SER A 203 -3.69 14.22 -1.47
CA SER A 203 -3.40 15.50 -0.85
C SER A 203 -4.23 15.56 0.42
N SER A 204 -3.57 15.90 1.53
CA SER A 204 -4.16 16.22 2.82
C SER A 204 -5.18 17.35 2.66
N ALA A 205 -6.39 17.01 2.26
CA ALA A 205 -7.55 17.88 2.35
C ALA A 205 -8.28 17.50 3.63
N SER A 206 -7.94 18.21 4.69
CA SER A 206 -8.77 18.35 5.88
C SER A 206 -10.16 18.78 5.45
N LYS A 207 -11.10 17.83 5.42
CA LYS A 207 -12.53 18.14 5.41
C LYS A 207 -12.94 18.35 6.87
N SER A 208 -13.17 19.61 7.20
CA SER A 208 -13.95 20.01 8.37
C SER A 208 -15.26 19.23 8.37
N VAL A 209 -15.47 18.41 9.38
CA VAL A 209 -16.77 17.79 9.64
C VAL A 209 -17.55 18.80 10.47
N GLU A 210 -18.58 19.39 9.85
CA GLU A 210 -19.61 20.14 10.55
C GLU A 210 -20.32 19.22 11.54
N SER A 211 -20.37 19.68 12.78
CA SER A 211 -21.12 19.13 13.90
C SER A 211 -22.62 19.20 13.63
N GLY A 212 -23.20 18.09 13.18
CA GLY A 212 -24.64 17.85 13.18
C GLY A 212 -25.06 17.20 14.50
N GLN A 213 -25.79 17.96 15.32
CA GLN A 213 -26.38 17.53 16.58
C GLN A 213 -27.35 16.36 16.36
N PHE A 214 -27.20 15.27 17.11
CA PHE A 214 -28.23 14.24 17.23
C PHE A 214 -28.86 14.37 18.62
N SER A 215 -29.96 15.12 18.67
CA SER A 215 -30.82 15.19 19.86
C SER A 215 -31.55 13.87 20.05
N THR A 216 -31.42 13.33 21.25
CA THR A 216 -32.24 12.26 21.79
C THR A 216 -33.69 12.71 21.88
N ASN A 217 -34.64 11.91 21.40
CA ASN A 217 -36.02 11.92 21.91
C ASN A 217 -36.56 10.50 21.96
N THR A 218 -36.62 10.00 23.18
CA THR A 218 -37.53 8.95 23.66
C THR A 218 -38.97 9.48 23.66
N SER A 219 -39.92 8.74 23.08
CA SER A 219 -41.21 8.47 23.73
C SER A 219 -42.00 7.38 23.00
N SER A 220 -42.42 6.39 23.79
CA SER A 220 -43.50 5.44 23.56
C SER A 220 -44.76 6.05 22.93
N SER A 221 -45.46 5.28 22.09
CA SER A 221 -46.66 4.53 22.51
C SER A 221 -47.31 3.74 21.37
N LEU A 222 -47.53 2.46 21.65
CA LEU A 222 -48.71 1.61 21.37
C LEU A 222 -49.63 2.00 20.20
N THR A 223 -49.83 1.09 19.24
CA THR A 223 -51.18 0.58 18.93
C THR A 223 -51.15 -0.77 18.21
N THR A 224 -51.95 -1.68 18.75
CA THR A 224 -52.59 -2.88 18.18
C THR A 224 -53.07 -2.70 16.73
N ILE A 225 -53.10 -3.78 15.95
CA ILE A 225 -54.27 -4.26 15.15
C ILE A 225 -53.91 -5.57 14.42
N ASN A 226 -54.72 -6.59 14.70
CA ASN A 226 -55.03 -7.86 14.01
C ASN A 226 -53.92 -8.81 13.58
#